data_AF-A0A4Q4CPC3-F1
#
_entry.id   AF-A0A4Q4CPC3-F1
#
_cell.length_a   1.000
_cell.length_b   1.000
_cell.length_c   1.000
_cell.angle_alpha   90.00
_cell.angle_beta   90.00
_cell.angle_gamma   90.00
#
_symmetry.space_group_name_H-M   'P 1'
#
loop_
_entity.id
_entity.type
_entity.pdbx_description
1 polymer ?
#
loop_
_entity_poly.entity_id
_entity_poly.type
_entity_poly.pdbx_seq_one_letter_code
_entity_poly.pdbx_strand_id
1 'polypeptide(L)' 'MATGTVKWFNAEKGFGFISPDDGGPDVFA' A
#
# COMPACT_ATOMS: atom_id res chain seq x y z
N MET A 1 2.72 -3.25 13.09
CA MET A 1 1.89 -2.61 12.05
C MET A 1 2.86 -2.04 11.04
N ALA A 2 2.88 -2.53 9.80
CA ALA A 2 3.74 -1.97 8.78
C ALA A 2 3.14 -0.62 8.36
N THR A 3 3.85 0.47 8.64
CA THR A 3 3.50 1.81 8.15
C THR A 3 4.12 2.00 6.76
N GLY A 4 3.40 2.69 5.88
CA GLY A 4 3.82 2.88 4.51
C GLY A 4 2.98 3.93 3.81
N THR A 5 3.49 4.44 2.70
CA THR A 5 2.79 5.43 1.88
C THR A 5 1.91 4.73 0.85
N VAL A 6 0.66 5.18 0.74
CA VAL A 6 -0.27 4.69 -0.30
C VAL A 6 0.27 5.11 -1.66
N LYS A 7 0.73 4.13 -2.44
CA LYS A 7 1.28 4.35 -3.78
C LYS A 7 0.17 4.52 -4.81
N TRP A 8 -0.87 3.71 -4.67
CA TRP A 8 -2.03 3.75 -5.53
C TRP A 8 -3.23 3.14 -4.79
N PHE A 9 -4.40 3.75 -4.93
CA PHE A 9 -5.63 3.27 -4.31
C PHE A 9 -6.81 3.47 -5.25
N ASN A 10 -7.63 2.43 -5.42
CA ASN A 10 -8.87 2.51 -6.17
C ASN A 10 -10.05 2.46 -5.19
N ALA A 11 -10.67 3.61 -4.97
CA ALA A 11 -11.78 3.77 -4.04
C ALA A 11 -13.06 3.04 -4.49
N GLU A 12 -13.30 2.89 -5.79
CA GLU A 12 -14.47 2.17 -6.30
C GLU A 12 -14.38 0.67 -6.04
N LYS A 13 -13.17 0.11 -6.13
CA LYS A 13 -12.93 -1.32 -5.93
C LYS A 13 -12.48 -1.68 -4.51
N GLY A 14 -12.10 -0.69 -3.70
CA GLY A 14 -11.74 -0.87 -2.30
C GLY A 14 -10.40 -1.58 -2.06
N PHE A 15 -9.44 -1.48 -3.00
CA PHE A 15 -8.11 -2.07 -2.84
C PHE A 15 -7.02 -1.11 -3.33
N GLY A 16 -5.80 -1.34 -2.87
CA GLY A 16 -4.65 -0.55 -3.28
C GLY A 16 -3.31 -1.26 -3.09
N PHE A 17 -2.26 -0.50 -3.40
CA PHE A 17 -0.88 -0.88 -3.14
C PHE A 17 -0.26 0.14 -2.20
N ILE A 18 0.43 -0.37 -1.19
CA ILE A 18 1.17 0.43 -0.22
C ILE A 18 2.64 0.09 -0.39
N SER A 19 3.48 1.12 -0.50
CA SER A 19 4.93 0.94 -0.36
C SER A 19 5.28 1.02 1.13
N PRO A 20 5.87 -0.05 1.71
CA PRO A 20 6.34 -0.02 3.10
C PRO A 20 7.50 0.96 3.26
N ASP A 21 7.53 1.70 4.38
CA ASP A 21 8.63 2.64 4.66
C ASP A 21 9.96 1.91 4.98
N ASP A 22 9.88 0.63 5.36
CA ASP A 22 11.03 -0.23 5.68
C ASP A 22 11.76 -0.77 4.44
N GLY A 23 11.39 -0.28 3.24
CA GLY A 23 11.99 -0.71 1.95
C GLY A 23 11.64 -2.14 1.54
N GLY A 24 10.67 -2.76 2.22
CA GLY A 24 10.14 -4.08 1.88
C GLY A 24 9.37 -4.10 0.55
N PRO A 25 9.04 -5.29 0.03
CA PRO A 25 8.28 -5.43 -1.21
C PRO A 25 6.90 -4.76 -1.10
N ASP A 26 6.40 -4.23 -2.22
CA ASP A 26 5.07 -3.59 -2.28
C ASP A 26 3.98 -4.53 -1.73
N VAL A 27 3.18 -4.02 -0.81
CA VAL A 27 2.14 -4.80 -0.11
C VAL A 27 0.78 -4.47 -0.73
N PHE A 28 0.04 -5.52 -1.10
CA PHE A 28 -1.37 -5.41 -1.50
C PHE A 28 -2.25 -5.36 -0.25
N ALA A 29 -3.14 -4.36 -0.18
CA ALA A 29 -4.02 -4.12 0.95
C ALA A 29 -5.43 -3.74 0.50
#